data_AF-A0A6N6KLA5-F1
#
_entry.id   AF-A0A6N6KLA5-F1
#
_cell.length_a   1.000
_cell.length_b   1.000
_cell.length_c   1.000
_cell.angle_alpha   90.00
_cell.angle_beta   90.00
_cell.angle_gamma   90.00
#
_symmetry.space_group_name_H-M   'P 1'
#
loop_
_entity.id
_entity.type
_entity.pdbx_description
1 polymer ?
#
loop_
_entity_poly.entity_id
_entity_poly.type
_entity_poly.pdbx_seq_one_letter_code
_entity_poly.pdbx_strand_id
1 'polypeptide(L)'
;MKKFTLFTTLFLAIFCLGKIHAQKVAIIGYNGDSSNGDDGFSIVALETISGGTHIYFTDKEYVGGNAFNADEGVWRYTVPTGGLSLGDVVVFNESSSNTITMICNIGGTDISGETAATCGQFSQRSGSISYASTTAEAIYAYADNNNDPSSGVTEIYAALITSGAITDVGTNPTVDFPNAVIVDGLNNSVTIDYIDFKNSLRSSVGGSKASIISALEGASSNYNQGTGYTALSRVPFTAPSNPVLTMTGPSSPVTEDGAANLTYTFTLTPAPSGNVTVNFNVGGTASSSTDYSPSGSASFGASSGTIVVGTSGQAILTINPSADTDLEPNETVIITPTSGTGYDLGASSATGTITNDDKLTPSCPWVAITGANHDGADGFSFVALDDLTAGQVV
;
A
#
# COMPACT_ATOMS: atom_id res chain seq x y z
N MET A 1 53.80 6.22 18.89
CA MET A 1 52.52 6.70 19.43
C MET A 1 51.87 7.67 18.44
N LYS A 2 50.96 7.18 17.59
CA LYS A 2 50.02 8.01 16.83
C LYS A 2 48.66 7.35 17.00
N LYS A 3 47.77 8.00 17.76
CA LYS A 3 46.41 7.51 18.01
C LYS A 3 45.56 7.84 16.78
N PHE A 4 45.07 6.81 16.09
CA PHE A 4 44.00 6.97 15.10
C PHE A 4 42.68 7.03 15.86
N THR A 5 42.09 8.22 15.93
CA THR A 5 40.72 8.41 16.44
C THR A 5 39.77 8.09 15.30
N LEU A 6 39.08 6.94 15.39
CA LEU A 6 38.01 6.55 14.48
C LEU A 6 36.80 7.46 14.74
N PHE A 7 36.49 8.33 13.79
CA PHE A 7 35.29 9.18 13.80
C PHE A 7 34.14 8.37 13.20
N THR A 8 33.34 7.72 14.05
CA THR A 8 32.11 7.05 13.62
C THR A 8 31.04 8.12 13.39
N THR A 9 30.92 8.61 12.16
CA THR A 9 29.76 9.40 11.74
C THR A 9 28.54 8.48 11.69
N LEU A 10 27.74 8.50 12.76
CA LEU A 10 26.38 7.97 12.78
C LEU A 10 25.55 8.80 11.80
N PHE A 11 25.40 8.31 10.57
CA PHE A 11 24.47 8.86 9.60
C PHE A 11 23.06 8.50 10.10
N LEU A 12 22.52 9.33 11.01
CA LEU A 12 21.10 9.31 11.32
C LEU A 12 20.41 9.81 10.06
N ALA A 13 20.03 8.86 9.18
CA ALA A 13 19.06 9.13 8.15
C ALA A 13 17.85 9.70 8.87
N ILE A 14 17.68 11.01 8.78
CA ILE A 14 16.41 11.67 9.01
C ILE A 14 15.52 11.04 7.95
N PHE A 15 14.88 9.92 8.30
CA PHE A 15 13.58 9.60 7.75
C PHE A 15 12.76 10.83 8.10
N CYS A 16 12.70 11.76 7.15
CA CYS A 16 11.56 12.61 7.02
C CYS A 16 10.43 11.61 6.74
N LEU A 17 9.84 11.06 7.80
CA LEU A 17 8.45 10.66 7.76
C LEU A 17 7.74 11.96 7.43
N GLY A 18 7.70 12.31 6.14
CA GLY A 18 6.67 13.20 5.64
C GLY A 18 5.40 12.61 6.22
N LYS A 19 4.75 13.36 7.11
CA LYS A 19 3.55 12.90 7.81
C LYS A 19 2.68 12.26 6.75
N ILE A 20 2.55 10.93 6.80
CA ILE A 20 1.60 10.23 5.97
C ILE A 20 0.28 10.53 6.66
N HIS A 21 -0.23 11.71 6.33
CA HIS A 21 -1.54 12.23 6.72
C HIS A 21 -2.56 11.14 6.38
N ALA A 22 -3.15 10.53 7.41
CA ALA A 22 -3.98 9.34 7.28
C ALA A 22 -5.44 9.75 7.04
N GLN A 23 -5.99 9.39 5.88
CA GLN A 23 -7.40 9.61 5.55
C GLN A 23 -8.22 8.65 6.39
N LYS A 24 -8.94 9.17 7.38
CA LYS A 24 -9.79 8.34 8.24
C LYS A 24 -11.15 8.08 7.63
N VAL A 25 -11.74 9.07 6.98
CA VAL A 25 -13.13 9.02 6.49
C VAL A 25 -13.28 9.69 5.14
N ALA A 26 -14.29 9.27 4.37
CA ALA A 26 -14.83 10.00 3.23
C ALA A 26 -16.30 10.36 3.52
N ILE A 27 -16.75 11.51 3.01
CA ILE A 27 -18.17 11.87 3.00
C ILE A 27 -18.78 11.26 1.73
N ILE A 28 -19.82 10.46 1.90
CA ILE A 28 -20.35 9.56 0.85
C ILE A 28 -21.86 9.69 0.64
N GLY A 29 -22.51 10.61 1.33
CA GLY A 29 -23.91 10.91 1.10
C GLY A 29 -24.26 12.29 1.63
N TYR A 30 -25.22 12.94 0.98
CA TYR A 30 -25.74 14.24 1.36
C TYR A 30 -27.24 14.31 1.03
N ASN A 31 -28.01 14.86 1.94
CA ASN A 31 -29.43 15.15 1.80
C ASN A 31 -29.69 16.58 2.35
N GLY A 32 -30.16 17.48 1.49
CA GLY A 32 -30.60 18.84 1.89
C GLY A 32 -32.09 19.08 1.64
N ASP A 33 -32.87 18.02 1.44
CA ASP A 33 -34.32 18.11 1.26
C ASP A 33 -35.05 18.27 2.61
N SER A 34 -35.15 19.52 3.03
CA SER A 34 -35.92 19.92 4.21
C SER A 34 -37.43 19.64 4.10
N SER A 35 -37.98 19.22 2.94
CA SER A 35 -39.43 19.03 2.74
C SER A 35 -40.02 17.89 3.55
N ASN A 36 -39.21 16.90 3.94
CA ASN A 36 -39.62 15.78 4.79
C ASN A 36 -39.07 15.88 6.23
N GLY A 37 -38.36 16.96 6.54
CA GLY A 37 -37.83 17.24 7.88
C GLY A 37 -36.59 16.42 8.24
N ASP A 38 -35.88 15.85 7.28
CA ASP A 38 -34.66 15.06 7.49
C ASP A 38 -33.57 15.58 6.53
N ASP A 39 -32.64 16.38 7.06
CA ASP A 39 -31.43 16.84 6.37
C ASP A 39 -30.22 16.07 6.90
N GLY A 40 -29.11 15.98 6.17
CA GLY A 40 -27.92 15.31 6.72
C GLY A 40 -26.88 14.84 5.74
N PHE A 41 -25.92 14.08 6.25
CA PHE A 41 -24.83 13.52 5.48
C PHE A 41 -24.38 12.17 6.04
N SER A 42 -23.66 11.39 5.25
CA SER A 42 -23.07 10.12 5.68
C SER A 42 -21.58 10.05 5.41
N ILE A 43 -20.87 9.30 6.23
CA ILE A 43 -19.45 9.03 6.11
C ILE A 43 -19.17 7.53 6.06
N VAL A 44 -18.05 7.17 5.46
CA VAL A 44 -17.46 5.83 5.53
C VAL A 44 -16.08 5.89 6.15
N ALA A 45 -15.73 4.90 6.97
CA ALA A 45 -14.37 4.72 7.47
C ALA A 45 -13.46 4.15 6.37
N LEU A 46 -12.32 4.81 6.12
CA LEU A 46 -11.30 4.42 5.13
C LEU A 46 -10.13 3.65 5.75
N GLU A 47 -10.17 3.44 7.06
CA GLU A 47 -9.29 2.59 7.84
C GLU A 47 -9.99 2.19 9.15
N THR A 48 -9.40 1.29 9.93
CA THR A 48 -9.88 1.05 11.29
C THR A 48 -9.57 2.27 12.17
N ILE A 49 -10.61 2.86 12.78
CA ILE A 49 -10.52 4.05 13.62
C ILE A 49 -10.73 3.65 15.08
N SER A 50 -9.77 3.97 15.95
CA SER A 50 -9.86 3.65 17.38
C SER A 50 -11.01 4.38 18.07
N GLY A 51 -11.65 3.70 19.03
CA GLY A 51 -12.69 4.29 19.87
C GLY A 51 -12.22 5.53 20.63
N GLY A 52 -13.10 6.51 20.77
CA GLY A 52 -12.80 7.82 21.37
C GLY A 52 -12.10 8.82 20.44
N THR A 53 -11.73 8.42 19.21
CA THR A 53 -11.21 9.37 18.22
C THR A 53 -12.22 10.48 17.94
N HIS A 54 -11.73 11.72 17.83
CA HIS A 54 -12.53 12.87 17.42
C HIS A 54 -12.35 13.15 15.93
N ILE A 55 -13.47 13.35 15.23
CA ILE A 55 -13.54 13.85 13.86
C ILE A 55 -14.45 15.06 13.88
N TYR A 56 -13.97 16.17 13.34
CA TYR A 56 -14.71 17.42 13.26
C TYR A 56 -15.36 17.57 11.90
N PHE A 57 -16.50 18.24 11.89
CA PHE A 57 -17.28 18.54 10.70
C PHE A 57 -17.63 20.02 10.70
N THR A 58 -17.49 20.65 9.54
CA THR A 58 -17.79 22.07 9.35
C THR A 58 -18.28 22.30 7.94
N ASP A 59 -19.21 23.24 7.79
CA ASP A 59 -19.60 23.84 6.52
C ASP A 59 -18.74 25.06 6.16
N LYS A 60 -18.14 25.71 7.17
CA LYS A 60 -17.15 26.79 6.99
C LYS A 60 -16.25 26.59 5.78
N GLU A 61 -16.05 27.64 5.00
CA GLU A 61 -15.16 27.59 3.86
C GLU A 61 -13.69 27.50 4.28
N TYR A 62 -12.96 26.61 3.62
CA TYR A 62 -11.52 26.50 3.77
C TYR A 62 -10.84 27.73 3.16
N VAL A 63 -9.91 28.35 3.90
CA VAL A 63 -9.22 29.58 3.49
C VAL A 63 -7.71 29.40 3.26
N GLY A 64 -7.22 28.16 3.29
CA GLY A 64 -5.80 27.85 3.21
C GLY A 64 -5.05 28.09 4.52
N GLY A 65 -3.81 27.60 4.60
CA GLY A 65 -2.99 27.76 5.81
C GLY A 65 -3.51 26.97 7.00
N ASN A 66 -4.19 25.85 6.74
CA ASN A 66 -4.81 24.98 7.74
C ASN A 66 -5.86 25.69 8.59
N ALA A 67 -6.72 26.49 7.95
CA ALA A 67 -7.77 27.23 8.63
C ALA A 67 -9.05 27.30 7.80
N PHE A 68 -10.16 27.45 8.51
CA PHE A 68 -11.48 27.76 8.00
C PHE A 68 -11.91 29.16 8.43
N ASN A 69 -12.88 29.75 7.74
CA ASN A 69 -13.42 31.06 8.10
C ASN A 69 -14.31 31.02 9.37
N ALA A 70 -14.86 32.18 9.74
CA ALA A 70 -15.51 32.37 11.04
C ALA A 70 -17.02 32.06 11.05
N ASP A 71 -17.69 32.18 9.91
CA ASP A 71 -19.15 32.05 9.78
C ASP A 71 -19.53 30.56 9.78
N GLU A 72 -20.75 30.16 10.18
CA GLU A 72 -21.23 28.76 10.14
C GLU A 72 -20.78 27.79 11.27
N GLY A 73 -21.09 26.51 11.09
CA GLY A 73 -21.18 25.49 12.14
C GLY A 73 -19.96 24.59 12.29
N VAL A 74 -19.70 24.18 13.53
CA VAL A 74 -18.66 23.21 13.90
C VAL A 74 -19.27 22.13 14.77
N TRP A 75 -19.12 20.89 14.34
CA TRP A 75 -19.62 19.72 15.03
C TRP A 75 -18.50 18.70 15.23
N ARG A 76 -18.61 17.89 16.28
CA ARG A 76 -17.63 16.87 16.60
C ARG A 76 -18.31 15.51 16.73
N TYR A 77 -17.86 14.57 15.93
CA TYR A 77 -18.11 13.15 16.09
C TYR A 77 -17.05 12.52 17.00
N THR A 78 -17.48 11.77 18.00
CA THR A 78 -16.65 10.93 18.84
C THR A 78 -16.95 9.48 18.52
N VAL A 79 -15.95 8.79 17.98
CA VAL A 79 -16.02 7.38 17.58
C VAL A 79 -16.41 6.53 18.81
N PRO A 80 -17.36 5.58 18.68
CA PRO A 80 -17.80 4.73 19.79
C PRO A 80 -16.64 3.93 20.38
N THR A 81 -16.76 3.47 21.63
CA THR A 81 -15.68 2.74 22.34
C THR A 81 -15.15 1.53 21.57
N GLY A 82 -16.00 0.86 20.78
CA GLY A 82 -15.61 -0.27 19.93
C GLY A 82 -14.80 0.10 18.68
N GLY A 83 -14.65 1.39 18.37
CA GLY A 83 -14.04 1.86 17.13
C GLY A 83 -14.98 1.79 15.93
N LEU A 84 -14.44 2.17 14.77
CA LEU A 84 -15.02 1.87 13.46
C LEU A 84 -14.04 0.97 12.71
N SER A 85 -14.56 -0.06 12.06
CA SER A 85 -13.81 -0.88 11.11
C SER A 85 -13.76 -0.19 9.74
N LEU A 86 -12.74 -0.51 8.95
CA LEU A 86 -12.71 -0.12 7.54
C LEU A 86 -14.03 -0.49 6.86
N GLY A 87 -14.67 0.47 6.20
CA GLY A 87 -15.92 0.27 5.49
C GLY A 87 -17.19 0.50 6.30
N ASP A 88 -17.09 0.67 7.61
CA ASP A 88 -18.23 1.05 8.45
C ASP A 88 -18.80 2.40 8.01
N VAL A 89 -20.13 2.51 7.99
CA VAL A 89 -20.86 3.71 7.55
C VAL A 89 -21.59 4.33 8.74
N VAL A 90 -21.51 5.65 8.85
CA VAL A 90 -22.24 6.45 9.84
C VAL A 90 -23.02 7.54 9.12
N VAL A 91 -24.32 7.60 9.38
CA VAL A 91 -25.27 8.59 8.86
C VAL A 91 -25.60 9.56 9.99
N PHE A 92 -25.51 10.85 9.70
CA PHE A 92 -25.92 11.95 10.57
C PHE A 92 -27.18 12.57 9.97
N ASN A 93 -28.32 12.35 10.63
CA ASN A 93 -29.63 12.79 10.17
C ASN A 93 -30.22 13.83 11.12
N GLU A 94 -30.35 15.05 10.63
CA GLU A 94 -30.99 16.19 11.27
C GLU A 94 -32.50 16.15 11.06
N SER A 95 -33.25 15.81 12.10
CA SER A 95 -34.73 15.78 12.03
C SER A 95 -35.40 17.13 12.33
N SER A 96 -34.61 18.07 12.84
CA SER A 96 -34.95 19.48 13.10
C SER A 96 -33.67 20.22 13.46
N SER A 97 -33.63 21.54 13.31
CA SER A 97 -32.42 22.35 13.55
C SER A 97 -31.70 21.98 14.85
N ASN A 98 -30.43 21.58 14.71
CA ASN A 98 -29.51 21.11 15.73
C ASN A 98 -29.89 19.80 16.45
N THR A 99 -30.86 19.04 15.92
CA THR A 99 -31.27 17.74 16.46
C THR A 99 -30.81 16.63 15.54
N ILE A 100 -29.59 16.13 15.79
CA ILE A 100 -28.98 15.08 14.99
C ILE A 100 -29.21 13.71 15.62
N THR A 101 -29.79 12.81 14.84
CA THR A 101 -29.82 11.38 15.08
C THR A 101 -28.70 10.70 14.29
N MET A 102 -28.17 9.60 14.81
CA MET A 102 -27.14 8.83 14.12
C MET A 102 -27.63 7.43 13.83
N ILE A 103 -27.37 6.97 12.62
CA ILE A 103 -27.60 5.59 12.20
C ILE A 103 -26.28 5.05 11.68
N CYS A 104 -25.87 3.86 12.08
CA CYS A 104 -24.59 3.32 11.64
C CYS A 104 -24.68 1.82 11.32
N ASN A 105 -23.74 1.38 10.50
CA ASN A 105 -23.39 -0.02 10.40
C ASN A 105 -21.97 -0.18 10.95
N ILE A 106 -21.84 -0.90 12.07
CA ILE A 106 -20.56 -1.15 12.72
C ILE A 106 -20.30 -2.65 12.73
N GLY A 107 -19.19 -3.07 12.13
CA GLY A 107 -18.82 -4.49 12.08
C GLY A 107 -19.86 -5.36 11.34
N GLY A 108 -20.57 -4.80 10.36
CA GLY A 108 -21.60 -5.51 9.58
C GLY A 108 -22.98 -5.55 10.23
N THR A 109 -23.17 -4.98 11.43
CA THR A 109 -24.48 -4.96 12.12
C THR A 109 -25.18 -3.62 11.88
N ASP A 110 -26.42 -3.65 11.38
CA ASP A 110 -27.28 -2.46 11.27
C ASP A 110 -27.76 -2.02 12.67
N ILE A 111 -27.45 -0.78 13.04
CA ILE A 111 -27.74 -0.19 14.35
C ILE A 111 -28.81 0.91 14.20
N SER A 112 -29.86 0.63 13.42
CA SER A 112 -31.02 1.53 13.32
C SER A 112 -31.98 1.34 14.50
N GLY A 113 -32.20 2.41 15.28
CA GLY A 113 -33.18 2.43 16.39
C GLY A 113 -32.61 2.14 17.79
N GLU A 114 -31.31 1.89 17.91
CA GLU A 114 -30.62 1.82 19.21
C GLU A 114 -30.28 3.22 19.74
N THR A 115 -30.02 3.35 21.04
CA THR A 115 -29.59 4.63 21.62
C THR A 115 -28.31 5.13 20.93
N ALA A 116 -28.29 6.41 20.53
CA ALA A 116 -27.20 7.07 19.79
C ALA A 116 -25.77 6.74 20.28
N ALA A 117 -25.60 6.37 21.55
CA ALA A 117 -24.36 5.92 22.16
C ALA A 117 -23.64 4.77 21.42
N THR A 118 -24.37 3.88 20.74
CA THR A 118 -23.76 2.74 20.02
C THR A 118 -23.02 3.17 18.75
N CYS A 119 -23.54 4.21 18.07
CA CYS A 119 -22.90 4.79 16.90
C CYS A 119 -21.85 5.84 17.25
N GLY A 120 -21.66 6.17 18.53
CA GLY A 120 -20.75 7.20 19.01
C GLY A 120 -21.48 8.43 19.56
N GLN A 121 -20.87 9.61 19.48
CA GLN A 121 -21.51 10.87 19.87
C GLN A 121 -21.22 11.97 18.86
N PHE A 122 -22.26 12.55 18.26
CA PHE A 122 -22.16 13.74 17.42
C PHE A 122 -22.74 14.94 18.17
N SER A 123 -21.95 15.99 18.33
CA SER A 123 -22.32 17.11 19.17
C SER A 123 -21.80 18.44 18.65
N GLN A 124 -22.65 19.45 18.74
CA GLN A 124 -22.38 20.83 18.35
C GLN A 124 -21.24 21.43 19.18
N ARG A 125 -20.38 22.23 18.54
CA ARG A 125 -19.35 23.05 19.19
C ARG A 125 -19.64 24.53 19.04
N SER A 126 -20.08 24.95 17.85
CA SER A 126 -20.53 26.31 17.54
C SER A 126 -21.40 26.29 16.29
N GLY A 127 -22.36 27.21 16.15
CA GLY A 127 -23.15 27.34 14.91
C GLY A 127 -23.92 26.08 14.49
N SER A 128 -24.66 26.17 13.39
CA SER A 128 -25.39 25.04 12.80
C SER A 128 -24.76 24.70 11.46
N ILE A 129 -24.75 23.42 11.08
CA ILE A 129 -24.40 23.03 9.71
C ILE A 129 -25.60 23.38 8.83
N SER A 130 -25.36 24.12 7.75
CA SER A 130 -26.31 24.41 6.71
C SER A 130 -26.42 23.22 5.75
N TYR A 131 -27.66 22.79 5.48
CA TYR A 131 -27.95 21.74 4.50
C TYR A 131 -28.78 22.33 3.35
N ALA A 132 -28.22 23.27 2.60
CA ALA A 132 -28.95 23.85 1.48
C ALA A 132 -29.05 22.87 0.30
N SER A 133 -30.24 22.76 -0.29
CA SER A 133 -30.52 21.98 -1.51
C SER A 133 -30.54 22.84 -2.79
N THR A 134 -30.38 24.16 -2.66
CA THR A 134 -30.51 25.14 -3.76
C THR A 134 -29.30 26.05 -3.99
N THR A 135 -28.36 26.10 -3.04
CA THR A 135 -27.06 26.77 -3.14
C THR A 135 -25.93 25.75 -3.06
N ALA A 136 -24.75 26.11 -3.57
CA ALA A 136 -23.56 25.29 -3.39
C ALA A 136 -23.13 25.35 -1.92
N GLU A 137 -23.05 24.19 -1.29
CA GLU A 137 -22.59 24.01 0.09
C GLU A 137 -21.38 23.11 0.08
N ALA A 138 -20.47 23.32 1.03
CA ALA A 138 -19.35 22.43 1.28
C ALA A 138 -19.48 21.81 2.67
N ILE A 139 -19.08 20.56 2.83
CA ILE A 139 -18.90 19.95 4.16
C ILE A 139 -17.51 19.34 4.21
N TYR A 140 -16.76 19.65 5.27
CA TYR A 140 -15.42 19.17 5.50
C TYR A 140 -15.37 18.24 6.71
N ALA A 141 -14.66 17.13 6.59
CA ALA A 141 -14.29 16.25 7.69
C ALA A 141 -12.80 16.46 8.02
N TYR A 142 -12.46 16.81 9.26
CA TYR A 142 -11.10 17.22 9.63
C TYR A 142 -10.73 16.83 11.06
N ALA A 143 -9.44 16.98 11.39
CA ALA A 143 -8.93 16.84 12.76
C ALA A 143 -8.42 18.17 13.29
N ASP A 144 -8.74 18.43 14.56
CA ASP A 144 -8.45 19.68 15.24
C ASP A 144 -8.04 19.41 16.70
N ASN A 145 -7.15 20.25 17.23
CA ASN A 145 -6.66 20.19 18.60
C ASN A 145 -7.40 21.12 19.59
N ASN A 146 -8.22 22.07 19.13
CA ASN A 146 -8.81 23.09 20.01
C ASN A 146 -10.32 23.39 19.78
N ASN A 147 -10.98 22.68 18.86
CA ASN A 147 -12.38 22.87 18.43
C ASN A 147 -12.66 24.22 17.72
N ASP A 148 -11.65 25.02 17.40
CA ASP A 148 -11.79 26.28 16.68
C ASP A 148 -11.09 26.17 15.32
N PRO A 149 -11.82 25.86 14.24
CA PRO A 149 -11.24 25.55 12.94
C PRO A 149 -10.57 26.74 12.25
N SER A 150 -10.65 27.95 12.81
CA SER A 150 -9.81 29.08 12.36
C SER A 150 -8.33 28.89 12.73
N SER A 151 -8.03 27.91 13.59
CA SER A 151 -6.68 27.47 13.95
C SER A 151 -6.70 25.97 14.26
N GLY A 152 -5.59 25.38 14.68
CA GLY A 152 -5.62 24.02 15.26
C GLY A 152 -5.90 22.85 14.30
N VAL A 153 -6.32 23.11 13.05
CA VAL A 153 -6.52 22.07 12.02
C VAL A 153 -5.20 21.38 11.73
N THR A 154 -5.19 20.08 11.98
CA THR A 154 -4.00 19.22 11.80
C THR A 154 -4.10 18.33 10.57
N GLU A 155 -5.32 18.12 10.06
CA GLU A 155 -5.62 17.25 8.93
C GLU A 155 -6.98 17.61 8.34
N ILE A 156 -7.13 17.53 7.01
CA ILE A 156 -8.43 17.48 6.35
C ILE A 156 -8.58 16.11 5.69
N TYR A 157 -9.54 15.32 6.18
CA TYR A 157 -9.79 13.96 5.71
C TYR A 157 -10.57 13.94 4.40
N ALA A 158 -11.64 14.74 4.32
CA ALA A 158 -12.51 14.78 3.16
C ALA A 158 -13.23 16.13 3.02
N ALA A 159 -13.64 16.45 1.80
CA ALA A 159 -14.53 17.54 1.49
C ALA A 159 -15.59 17.08 0.46
N LEU A 160 -16.84 17.45 0.68
CA LEU A 160 -17.94 17.26 -0.25
C LEU A 160 -18.49 18.62 -0.68
N ILE A 161 -18.78 18.80 -1.97
CA ILE A 161 -19.44 20.01 -2.50
C ILE A 161 -20.69 19.65 -3.28
N THR A 162 -21.80 20.25 -2.88
CA THR A 162 -23.15 19.85 -3.32
C THR A 162 -23.47 20.30 -4.76
N SER A 163 -22.85 21.37 -5.26
CA SER A 163 -22.96 21.77 -6.68
C SER A 163 -21.70 22.49 -7.18
N GLY A 164 -21.36 22.31 -8.46
CA GLY A 164 -20.14 22.87 -9.05
C GLY A 164 -18.87 22.08 -8.70
N ALA A 165 -17.72 22.73 -8.86
CA ALA A 165 -16.40 22.18 -8.53
C ALA A 165 -15.83 22.83 -7.26
N ILE A 166 -14.84 22.19 -6.61
CA ILE A 166 -14.15 22.74 -5.43
C ILE A 166 -13.39 24.05 -5.67
N THR A 167 -13.33 24.51 -6.91
CA THR A 167 -12.84 25.84 -7.26
C THR A 167 -13.88 26.95 -7.05
N ASP A 168 -15.16 26.61 -6.88
CA ASP A 168 -16.28 27.57 -6.95
C ASP A 168 -16.76 28.07 -5.56
N VAL A 169 -16.37 27.42 -4.45
CA VAL A 169 -16.95 27.64 -3.09
C VAL A 169 -15.87 27.82 -2.00
N GLY A 170 -14.73 28.46 -2.30
CA GLY A 170 -13.62 28.55 -1.34
C GLY A 170 -12.72 27.31 -1.37
N THR A 171 -11.51 27.44 -0.84
CA THR A 171 -10.32 26.77 -1.40
C THR A 171 -10.32 25.24 -1.32
N ASN A 172 -9.77 24.61 -2.36
CA ASN A 172 -9.44 23.19 -2.38
C ASN A 172 -8.36 22.86 -1.33
N PRO A 173 -8.64 22.01 -0.33
CA PRO A 173 -7.67 21.71 0.72
C PRO A 173 -6.50 20.88 0.23
N THR A 174 -6.53 20.32 -1.00
CA THR A 174 -5.44 19.45 -1.50
C THR A 174 -4.10 20.17 -1.70
N VAL A 175 -4.07 21.49 -1.65
CA VAL A 175 -2.80 22.25 -1.66
C VAL A 175 -2.02 22.00 -0.36
N ASP A 176 -2.70 22.09 0.78
CA ASP A 176 -2.10 21.92 2.11
C ASP A 176 -2.23 20.47 2.62
N PHE A 177 -3.28 19.77 2.18
CA PHE A 177 -3.65 18.40 2.54
C PHE A 177 -3.82 17.53 1.27
N PRO A 178 -2.73 17.18 0.58
CA PRO A 178 -2.75 16.52 -0.75
C PRO A 178 -3.44 15.15 -0.78
N ASN A 179 -3.74 14.60 0.39
CA ASN A 179 -4.40 13.31 0.52
C ASN A 179 -5.89 13.44 0.91
N ALA A 180 -6.43 14.65 1.07
CA ALA A 180 -7.86 14.85 1.34
C ALA A 180 -8.72 14.22 0.23
N VAL A 181 -9.77 13.52 0.61
CA VAL A 181 -10.72 12.92 -0.35
C VAL A 181 -11.71 13.99 -0.79
N ILE A 182 -11.69 14.36 -2.07
CA ILE A 182 -12.58 15.37 -2.62
C ILE A 182 -13.72 14.72 -3.38
N VAL A 183 -14.93 15.14 -3.04
CA VAL A 183 -16.19 14.73 -3.63
C VAL A 183 -16.87 15.97 -4.21
N ASP A 184 -16.81 16.14 -5.53
CA ASP A 184 -17.32 17.34 -6.24
C ASP A 184 -17.96 16.98 -7.59
N GLY A 185 -18.44 18.01 -8.32
CA GLY A 185 -18.97 17.83 -9.68
C GLY A 185 -20.40 17.29 -9.73
N LEU A 186 -21.17 17.51 -8.67
CA LEU A 186 -22.56 17.08 -8.56
C LEU A 186 -23.46 17.94 -9.47
N ASN A 187 -24.34 17.30 -10.25
CA ASN A 187 -25.05 17.95 -11.38
C ASN A 187 -25.99 19.07 -10.92
N ASN A 188 -25.76 20.28 -11.43
CA ASN A 188 -26.48 21.54 -11.13
C ASN A 188 -27.96 21.61 -11.60
N SER A 189 -28.59 20.50 -12.01
CA SER A 189 -29.92 20.51 -12.66
C SER A 189 -31.00 19.74 -11.90
N VAL A 190 -30.73 19.27 -10.69
CA VAL A 190 -31.72 18.67 -9.81
C VAL A 190 -31.69 19.50 -8.52
N THR A 191 -32.85 19.92 -8.00
CA THR A 191 -32.96 20.21 -6.56
C THR A 191 -32.27 19.07 -5.83
N ILE A 192 -31.27 19.36 -5.02
CA ILE A 192 -30.36 18.34 -4.49
C ILE A 192 -31.12 17.59 -3.39
N ASP A 193 -32.04 16.71 -3.81
CA ASP A 193 -32.90 15.96 -2.91
C ASP A 193 -32.18 14.70 -2.40
N TYR A 194 -31.11 14.26 -3.09
CA TYR A 194 -30.40 13.04 -2.74
C TYR A 194 -29.08 12.88 -3.50
N ILE A 195 -27.99 12.51 -2.80
CA ILE A 195 -26.73 12.08 -3.43
C ILE A 195 -26.25 10.78 -2.79
N ASP A 196 -26.12 9.75 -3.63
CA ASP A 196 -25.53 8.46 -3.28
C ASP A 196 -24.80 8.02 -4.55
N PHE A 197 -23.48 8.19 -4.51
CA PHE A 197 -22.66 8.70 -5.61
C PHE A 197 -22.51 7.85 -6.88
N LYS A 198 -22.56 8.52 -8.05
CA LYS A 198 -21.64 8.21 -9.17
C LYS A 198 -21.33 9.44 -10.03
N ASN A 199 -20.20 10.10 -9.74
CA ASN A 199 -19.11 10.48 -10.65
C ASN A 199 -18.19 11.51 -9.99
N SER A 200 -16.88 11.34 -10.23
CA SER A 200 -15.71 12.14 -9.78
C SER A 200 -15.38 12.17 -8.28
N LEU A 201 -14.93 11.02 -7.74
CA LEU A 201 -13.92 11.06 -6.68
C LEU A 201 -12.60 11.52 -7.32
N ARG A 202 -12.21 12.79 -7.11
CA ARG A 202 -10.83 13.22 -7.39
C ARG A 202 -9.99 12.89 -6.18
N SER A 203 -9.39 11.69 -6.22
CA SER A 203 -8.36 11.32 -5.27
C SER A 203 -7.00 11.36 -5.94
N SER A 204 -6.11 12.19 -5.42
CA SER A 204 -4.67 12.18 -5.72
C SER A 204 -3.93 11.03 -5.02
N VAL A 205 -4.64 10.12 -4.34
CA VAL A 205 -4.03 9.12 -3.47
C VAL A 205 -3.53 7.92 -4.29
N GLY A 206 -2.21 7.81 -4.45
CA GLY A 206 -1.55 6.58 -4.89
C GLY A 206 -1.49 5.52 -3.78
N GLY A 207 -1.40 4.23 -4.15
CA GLY A 207 -1.19 3.11 -3.20
C GLY A 207 -2.46 2.33 -2.82
N SER A 208 -2.43 1.61 -1.68
CA SER A 208 -3.48 0.70 -1.17
C SER A 208 -4.84 1.36 -0.88
N LYS A 209 -4.92 2.68 -0.94
CA LYS A 209 -6.15 3.46 -0.73
C LYS A 209 -6.87 3.79 -2.05
N ALA A 210 -6.19 3.71 -3.20
CA ALA A 210 -6.84 3.78 -4.52
C ALA A 210 -7.80 2.61 -4.74
N SER A 211 -7.47 1.42 -4.23
CA SER A 211 -8.35 0.24 -4.27
C SER A 211 -9.59 0.37 -3.38
N ILE A 212 -9.52 1.11 -2.26
CA ILE A 212 -10.68 1.39 -1.40
C ILE A 212 -11.63 2.36 -2.11
N ILE A 213 -11.08 3.38 -2.76
CA ILE A 213 -11.84 4.34 -3.58
C ILE A 213 -12.47 3.65 -4.80
N SER A 214 -11.74 2.76 -5.48
CA SER A 214 -12.31 1.94 -6.56
C SER A 214 -13.37 0.94 -6.06
N ALA A 215 -13.29 0.49 -4.80
CA ALA A 215 -14.30 -0.38 -4.20
C ALA A 215 -15.55 0.36 -3.75
N LEU A 216 -15.38 1.59 -3.25
CA LEU A 216 -16.45 2.57 -3.10
C LEU A 216 -17.15 2.69 -4.46
N GLU A 217 -16.46 3.17 -5.50
CA GLU A 217 -17.00 3.36 -6.85
C GLU A 217 -17.66 2.09 -7.46
N GLY A 218 -17.20 0.90 -7.09
CA GLY A 218 -17.70 -0.40 -7.56
C GLY A 218 -18.98 -0.89 -6.86
N ALA A 219 -19.36 -0.32 -5.71
CA ALA A 219 -20.54 -0.72 -4.93
C ALA A 219 -21.84 -0.10 -5.48
N SER A 220 -22.16 -0.35 -6.76
CA SER A 220 -23.29 0.27 -7.47
C SER A 220 -24.67 0.09 -6.84
N SER A 221 -24.84 -0.88 -5.94
CA SER A 221 -26.07 -1.10 -5.17
C SER A 221 -26.25 -0.11 -4.02
N ASN A 222 -25.17 0.58 -3.61
CA ASN A 222 -25.16 1.56 -2.53
C ASN A 222 -25.35 2.98 -3.06
N TYR A 223 -25.82 3.14 -4.31
CA TYR A 223 -25.88 4.41 -5.01
C TYR A 223 -27.25 4.58 -5.68
N ASN A 224 -28.10 5.47 -5.15
CA ASN A 224 -29.28 6.00 -5.86
C ASN A 224 -29.02 7.42 -6.42
N GLN A 225 -29.54 7.71 -7.62
CA GLN A 225 -29.40 9.03 -8.26
C GLN A 225 -30.80 9.52 -8.68
N GLY A 226 -31.40 10.45 -7.94
CA GLY A 226 -32.75 11.04 -8.17
C GLY A 226 -33.91 10.02 -8.12
N THR A 227 -35.20 10.35 -8.03
CA THR A 227 -35.96 11.60 -7.76
C THR A 227 -36.94 11.28 -6.62
N GLY A 228 -36.96 12.08 -5.55
CA GLY A 228 -37.79 11.89 -4.37
C GLY A 228 -37.02 11.33 -3.16
N TYR A 229 -37.46 11.70 -1.95
CA TYR A 229 -36.81 11.35 -0.69
C TYR A 229 -36.55 9.84 -0.54
N THR A 230 -35.29 9.49 -0.31
CA THR A 230 -34.85 8.18 0.17
C THR A 230 -33.84 8.37 1.30
N ALA A 231 -33.94 7.58 2.37
CA ALA A 231 -32.98 7.65 3.48
C ALA A 231 -31.55 7.37 2.99
N LEU A 232 -30.56 8.09 3.54
CA LEU A 232 -29.14 7.89 3.25
C LEU A 232 -28.74 6.42 3.48
N SER A 233 -27.98 5.86 2.54
CA SER A 233 -27.51 4.48 2.62
C SER A 233 -26.62 4.27 3.85
N ARG A 234 -26.87 3.17 4.55
CA ARG A 234 -26.06 2.66 5.67
C ARG A 234 -25.38 1.33 5.36
N VAL A 235 -25.43 0.90 4.10
CA VAL A 235 -24.85 -0.37 3.68
C VAL A 235 -23.33 -0.26 3.85
N PRO A 236 -22.69 -1.14 4.64
CA PRO A 236 -21.25 -1.08 4.84
C PRO A 236 -20.53 -1.30 3.52
N PHE A 237 -19.43 -0.60 3.33
CA PHE A 237 -18.54 -0.84 2.21
C PHE A 237 -17.62 -1.97 2.58
N THR A 238 -17.83 -3.15 2.01
CA THR A 238 -16.84 -4.21 2.14
C THR A 238 -15.62 -3.78 1.34
N ALA A 239 -14.54 -3.37 2.01
CA ALA A 239 -13.26 -3.23 1.32
C ALA A 239 -12.95 -4.56 0.62
N PRO A 240 -12.43 -4.56 -0.62
CA PRO A 240 -11.99 -5.78 -1.25
C PRO A 240 -10.93 -6.36 -0.32
N SER A 241 -11.11 -7.61 0.12
CA SER A 241 -10.01 -8.28 0.80
C SER A 241 -8.88 -8.37 -0.21
N ASN A 242 -7.74 -7.74 0.12
CA ASN A 242 -6.54 -7.95 -0.64
C ASN A 242 -6.20 -9.44 -0.58
N PRO A 243 -5.73 -10.03 -1.68
CA PRO A 243 -5.19 -11.37 -1.61
C PRO A 243 -3.92 -11.38 -0.74
N VAL A 244 -3.77 -12.43 0.07
CA VAL A 244 -2.59 -12.65 0.90
C VAL A 244 -1.51 -13.32 0.06
N LEU A 245 -0.35 -12.68 -0.01
CA LEU A 245 0.84 -13.20 -0.67
C LEU A 245 1.57 -14.20 0.22
N THR A 246 1.79 -15.40 -0.30
CA THR A 246 2.66 -16.42 0.27
C THR A 246 3.66 -16.88 -0.77
N MET A 247 4.75 -17.52 -0.33
CA MET A 247 5.76 -18.05 -1.23
C MET A 247 6.25 -19.41 -0.76
N THR A 248 6.46 -20.31 -1.71
CA THR A 248 7.21 -21.55 -1.52
C THR A 248 8.45 -21.52 -2.41
N GLY A 249 9.54 -22.12 -1.95
CA GLY A 249 10.77 -22.24 -2.72
C GLY A 249 11.17 -23.69 -2.97
N PRO A 250 12.37 -23.90 -3.55
CA PRO A 250 12.89 -25.23 -3.83
C PRO A 250 13.08 -26.06 -2.55
N SER A 251 12.82 -27.37 -2.63
CA SER A 251 12.95 -28.30 -1.50
C SER A 251 14.29 -29.02 -1.45
N SER A 252 15.16 -28.84 -2.45
CA SER A 252 16.46 -29.47 -2.55
C SER A 252 17.42 -28.60 -3.38
N PRO A 253 18.74 -28.73 -3.15
CA PRO A 253 19.74 -28.09 -4.01
C PRO A 253 19.70 -28.63 -5.44
N VAL A 254 20.23 -27.86 -6.38
CA VAL A 254 20.48 -28.29 -7.77
C VAL A 254 21.98 -28.18 -8.08
N THR A 255 22.47 -29.00 -8.99
CA THR A 255 23.85 -28.89 -9.49
C THR A 255 23.94 -27.76 -10.51
N GLU A 256 25.09 -27.12 -10.56
CA GLU A 256 25.41 -26.03 -11.49
C GLU A 256 25.32 -26.46 -12.96
N ASP A 257 25.96 -27.57 -13.31
CA ASP A 257 25.87 -28.16 -14.67
C ASP A 257 24.63 -29.06 -14.86
N GLY A 258 23.70 -28.98 -13.92
CA GLY A 258 22.49 -29.79 -13.90
C GLY A 258 21.42 -29.31 -14.87
N ALA A 259 20.50 -30.22 -15.22
CA ALA A 259 19.28 -29.86 -15.96
C ALA A 259 18.17 -29.27 -15.05
N ALA A 260 18.35 -29.31 -13.73
CA ALA A 260 17.33 -28.93 -12.77
C ALA A 260 17.45 -27.45 -12.36
N ASN A 261 16.32 -26.76 -12.28
CA ASN A 261 16.25 -25.35 -11.88
C ASN A 261 15.74 -25.19 -10.45
N LEU A 262 16.10 -24.09 -9.81
CA LEU A 262 15.44 -23.66 -8.58
C LEU A 262 14.14 -22.93 -8.95
N THR A 263 13.03 -23.35 -8.33
CA THR A 263 11.69 -22.82 -8.63
C THR A 263 11.11 -22.15 -7.38
N TYR A 264 10.66 -20.90 -7.51
CA TYR A 264 9.97 -20.15 -6.47
C TYR A 264 8.54 -19.83 -6.93
N THR A 265 7.55 -20.25 -6.14
CA THR A 265 6.13 -20.06 -6.47
C THR A 265 5.53 -19.00 -5.56
N PHE A 266 5.10 -17.90 -6.15
CA PHE A 266 4.34 -16.84 -5.50
C PHE A 266 2.86 -17.16 -5.59
N THR A 267 2.15 -17.12 -4.46
CA THR A 267 0.72 -17.41 -4.39
C THR A 267 -0.04 -16.27 -3.74
N LEU A 268 -1.03 -15.72 -4.43
CA LEU A 268 -2.01 -14.77 -3.92
C LEU A 268 -3.32 -15.51 -3.60
N THR A 269 -3.78 -15.43 -2.35
CA THR A 269 -5.02 -16.07 -1.89
C THR A 269 -5.96 -15.08 -1.20
N PRO A 270 -7.22 -14.91 -1.68
CA PRO A 270 -7.81 -15.53 -2.87
C PRO A 270 -7.10 -15.13 -4.17
N ALA A 271 -7.38 -15.80 -5.28
CA ALA A 271 -6.82 -15.39 -6.57
C ALA A 271 -7.35 -13.99 -6.95
N PRO A 272 -6.50 -13.08 -7.47
CA PRO A 272 -6.92 -11.73 -7.79
C PRO A 272 -7.83 -11.71 -9.03
N SER A 273 -8.72 -10.72 -9.11
CA SER A 273 -9.59 -10.51 -10.28
C SER A 273 -8.86 -9.92 -11.50
N GLY A 274 -7.65 -9.43 -11.31
CA GLY A 274 -6.77 -8.91 -12.36
C GLY A 274 -5.29 -9.13 -12.01
N ASN A 275 -4.39 -8.68 -12.88
CA ASN A 275 -2.95 -8.83 -12.66
C ASN A 275 -2.47 -7.97 -11.49
N VAL A 276 -1.73 -8.57 -10.56
CA VAL A 276 -1.10 -7.90 -9.42
C VAL A 276 0.41 -8.00 -9.56
N THR A 277 1.10 -6.85 -9.47
CA THR A 277 2.57 -6.82 -9.47
C THR A 277 3.07 -6.98 -8.04
N VAL A 278 3.79 -8.06 -7.78
CA VAL A 278 4.38 -8.41 -6.49
C VAL A 278 5.85 -8.02 -6.46
N ASN A 279 6.29 -7.44 -5.35
CA ASN A 279 7.67 -7.02 -5.11
C ASN A 279 8.43 -8.07 -4.29
N PHE A 280 9.71 -8.30 -4.58
CA PHE A 280 10.59 -9.15 -3.78
C PHE A 280 12.02 -8.60 -3.72
N ASN A 281 12.74 -8.93 -2.66
CA ASN A 281 14.18 -8.74 -2.54
C ASN A 281 14.92 -10.00 -3.01
N VAL A 282 16.11 -9.78 -3.56
CA VAL A 282 17.07 -10.81 -3.96
C VAL A 282 18.27 -10.73 -3.02
N GLY A 283 18.71 -11.88 -2.51
CA GLY A 283 19.92 -12.02 -1.71
C GLY A 283 20.53 -13.40 -1.91
N GLY A 284 21.44 -13.78 -1.02
CA GLY A 284 22.24 -15.00 -1.16
C GLY A 284 23.70 -14.68 -1.52
N THR A 285 24.45 -15.70 -1.91
CA THR A 285 25.86 -15.57 -2.31
C THR A 285 26.04 -15.58 -3.82
N ALA A 286 25.14 -16.26 -4.55
CA ALA A 286 25.16 -16.32 -6.00
C ALA A 286 24.69 -14.99 -6.62
N SER A 287 25.35 -14.59 -7.69
CA SER A 287 25.12 -13.42 -8.53
C SER A 287 24.47 -13.79 -9.86
N SER A 288 23.45 -13.03 -10.26
CA SER A 288 22.80 -13.20 -11.57
C SER A 288 23.67 -12.79 -12.77
N SER A 289 24.90 -12.32 -12.53
CA SER A 289 25.86 -11.95 -13.58
C SER A 289 26.77 -13.09 -14.00
N THR A 290 26.91 -14.10 -13.15
CA THR A 290 27.89 -15.20 -13.30
C THR A 290 27.17 -16.54 -13.10
N ASP A 291 26.47 -16.70 -11.97
CA ASP A 291 26.16 -18.04 -11.44
C ASP A 291 24.76 -18.54 -11.83
N TYR A 292 23.87 -17.65 -12.28
CA TYR A 292 22.54 -18.05 -12.76
C TYR A 292 21.85 -17.04 -13.69
N SER A 293 20.83 -17.55 -14.40
CA SER A 293 19.89 -16.78 -15.21
C SER A 293 18.44 -16.88 -14.69
N PRO A 294 17.80 -15.75 -14.32
CA PRO A 294 16.40 -15.74 -13.87
C PRO A 294 15.40 -15.66 -15.04
N SER A 295 14.21 -16.26 -14.87
CA SER A 295 13.08 -16.12 -15.79
C SER A 295 11.73 -16.17 -15.07
N GLY A 296 10.68 -15.64 -15.69
CA GLY A 296 9.32 -15.58 -15.11
C GLY A 296 9.02 -14.33 -14.29
N SER A 297 10.04 -13.55 -13.91
CA SER A 297 9.89 -12.22 -13.31
C SER A 297 9.56 -11.14 -14.36
N ALA A 298 8.87 -10.07 -13.95
CA ALA A 298 8.73 -8.85 -14.74
C ALA A 298 9.98 -7.97 -14.68
N SER A 299 10.67 -7.97 -13.54
CA SER A 299 12.00 -7.39 -13.39
C SER A 299 12.84 -8.20 -12.41
N PHE A 300 14.15 -8.27 -12.62
CA PHE A 300 15.08 -8.95 -11.73
C PHE A 300 16.40 -8.17 -11.71
N GLY A 301 16.74 -7.61 -10.54
CA GLY A 301 17.99 -6.91 -10.30
C GLY A 301 18.75 -7.51 -9.11
N ALA A 302 19.98 -7.05 -8.90
CA ALA A 302 20.91 -7.64 -7.92
C ALA A 302 20.37 -7.71 -6.48
N SER A 303 19.50 -6.78 -6.08
CA SER A 303 18.94 -6.73 -4.72
C SER A 303 17.42 -6.82 -4.67
N SER A 304 16.73 -6.71 -5.82
CA SER A 304 15.26 -6.62 -5.86
C SER A 304 14.71 -6.92 -7.25
N GLY A 305 13.45 -7.34 -7.30
CA GLY A 305 12.71 -7.57 -8.53
C GLY A 305 11.20 -7.53 -8.34
N THR A 306 10.49 -7.78 -9.43
CA THR A 306 9.03 -7.84 -9.45
C THR A 306 8.54 -9.02 -10.28
N ILE A 307 7.38 -9.56 -9.91
CA ILE A 307 6.69 -10.63 -10.66
C ILE A 307 5.21 -10.31 -10.75
N VAL A 308 4.58 -10.64 -11.89
CA VAL A 308 3.15 -10.41 -12.09
C VAL A 308 2.39 -11.70 -11.78
N VAL A 309 1.54 -11.66 -10.77
CA VAL A 309 0.59 -12.73 -10.45
C VAL A 309 -0.72 -12.45 -11.16
N GLY A 310 -1.11 -13.34 -12.06
CA GLY A 310 -2.36 -13.24 -12.81
C GLY A 310 -3.56 -13.79 -12.05
N THR A 311 -4.68 -13.89 -12.75
CA THR A 311 -5.97 -14.35 -12.19
C THR A 311 -6.00 -15.82 -11.74
N SER A 312 -4.96 -16.60 -12.05
CA SER A 312 -4.75 -17.94 -11.47
C SER A 312 -4.35 -17.90 -9.99
N GLY A 313 -3.90 -16.74 -9.49
CA GLY A 313 -3.36 -16.58 -8.15
C GLY A 313 -1.92 -17.09 -7.98
N GLN A 314 -1.26 -17.57 -9.06
CA GLN A 314 0.11 -18.07 -8.98
C GLN A 314 1.02 -17.47 -10.05
N ALA A 315 2.28 -17.26 -9.68
CA ALA A 315 3.37 -16.96 -10.60
C ALA A 315 4.64 -17.70 -10.18
N ILE A 316 5.46 -18.06 -11.17
CA ILE A 316 6.67 -18.86 -10.95
C ILE A 316 7.89 -18.06 -11.38
N LEU A 317 8.83 -17.90 -10.47
CA LEU A 317 10.19 -17.43 -10.75
C LEU A 317 11.10 -18.65 -10.83
N THR A 318 11.79 -18.78 -11.96
CA THR A 318 12.74 -19.86 -12.22
C THR A 318 14.15 -19.30 -12.24
N ILE A 319 15.05 -19.93 -11.49
CA ILE A 319 16.49 -19.66 -11.50
C ILE A 319 17.20 -20.86 -12.13
N ASN A 320 17.83 -20.63 -13.27
CA ASN A 320 18.61 -21.63 -14.00
C ASN A 320 20.11 -21.37 -13.76
N PRO A 321 20.82 -22.26 -13.03
CA PRO A 321 22.26 -22.12 -12.85
C PRO A 321 23.02 -21.97 -14.17
N SER A 322 24.14 -21.25 -14.15
CA SER A 322 25.04 -21.11 -15.30
C SER A 322 26.11 -22.18 -15.19
N ALA A 323 26.26 -23.02 -16.22
CA ALA A 323 27.34 -23.99 -16.27
C ALA A 323 28.69 -23.33 -16.58
N ASP A 324 29.74 -23.67 -15.85
CA ASP A 324 31.12 -23.27 -16.18
C ASP A 324 32.18 -24.34 -15.80
N THR A 325 33.39 -23.93 -15.42
CA THR A 325 34.50 -24.85 -15.10
C THR A 325 35.34 -24.40 -13.90
N ASP A 326 35.01 -23.26 -13.31
CA ASP A 326 35.75 -22.69 -12.20
C ASP A 326 35.38 -23.42 -10.91
N LEU A 327 36.37 -23.74 -10.06
CA LEU A 327 36.05 -24.38 -8.78
C LEU A 327 35.60 -23.31 -7.78
N GLU A 328 34.32 -23.35 -7.42
CA GLU A 328 33.69 -22.43 -6.48
C GLU A 328 33.03 -23.15 -5.29
N PRO A 329 32.73 -22.44 -4.19
CA PRO A 329 31.88 -22.97 -3.11
C PRO A 329 30.43 -23.12 -3.57
N ASN A 330 29.65 -23.99 -2.91
CA ASN A 330 28.20 -23.98 -3.08
C ASN A 330 27.60 -22.62 -2.72
N GLU A 331 26.65 -22.17 -3.52
CA GLU A 331 26.09 -20.84 -3.42
C GLU A 331 24.58 -20.85 -3.18
N THR A 332 24.03 -19.70 -2.82
CA THR A 332 22.61 -19.55 -2.50
C THR A 332 21.96 -18.41 -3.25
N VAL A 333 20.68 -18.59 -3.58
CA VAL A 333 19.77 -17.53 -4.03
C VAL A 333 18.64 -17.45 -3.02
N ILE A 334 18.39 -16.27 -2.46
CA ILE A 334 17.36 -16.04 -1.45
C ILE A 334 16.35 -15.06 -2.00
N ILE A 335 15.08 -15.45 -2.04
CA ILE A 335 13.97 -14.60 -2.46
C ILE A 335 13.12 -14.26 -1.23
N THR A 336 12.88 -12.97 -1.03
CA THR A 336 12.07 -12.49 0.10
C THR A 336 10.97 -11.57 -0.41
N PRO A 337 9.69 -11.99 -0.41
CA PRO A 337 8.58 -11.13 -0.78
C PRO A 337 8.48 -9.91 0.13
N THR A 338 8.09 -8.77 -0.44
CA THR A 338 7.99 -7.48 0.28
C THR A 338 6.60 -6.89 0.11
N SER A 339 6.24 -5.93 0.97
CA SER A 339 4.97 -5.22 0.89
C SER A 339 4.80 -4.47 -0.44
N GLY A 340 3.57 -4.38 -0.93
CA GLY A 340 3.23 -3.68 -2.17
C GLY A 340 1.77 -3.24 -2.20
N THR A 341 1.28 -2.92 -3.39
CA THR A 341 -0.11 -2.47 -3.60
C THR A 341 -0.95 -3.62 -4.16
N GLY A 342 -2.17 -3.80 -3.65
CA GLY A 342 -3.13 -4.79 -4.15
C GLY A 342 -2.93 -6.21 -3.62
N TYR A 343 -2.11 -6.39 -2.57
CA TYR A 343 -1.95 -7.64 -1.82
C TYR A 343 -1.47 -7.35 -0.40
N ASP A 344 -1.80 -8.24 0.53
CA ASP A 344 -1.29 -8.21 1.89
C ASP A 344 -0.16 -9.23 2.03
N LEU A 345 0.87 -8.92 2.83
CA LEU A 345 2.03 -9.79 2.98
C LEU A 345 1.74 -10.89 4.03
N GLY A 346 1.69 -12.15 3.59
CA GLY A 346 1.63 -13.33 4.47
C GLY A 346 2.85 -14.25 4.37
N ALA A 347 3.89 -13.85 3.62
CA ALA A 347 4.91 -14.75 3.10
C ALA A 347 6.12 -15.00 4.03
N SER A 348 6.75 -16.14 3.77
CA SER A 348 8.05 -16.60 4.26
C SER A 348 9.12 -16.47 3.16
N SER A 349 10.34 -16.03 3.50
CA SER A 349 11.50 -16.08 2.59
C SER A 349 11.85 -17.52 2.22
N ALA A 350 12.41 -17.74 1.03
CA ALA A 350 12.90 -19.05 0.61
C ALA A 350 14.33 -18.96 0.07
N THR A 351 15.07 -20.05 0.27
CA THR A 351 16.47 -20.19 -0.12
C THR A 351 16.60 -21.38 -1.06
N GLY A 352 17.18 -21.15 -2.23
CA GLY A 352 17.68 -22.20 -3.11
C GLY A 352 19.19 -22.27 -3.06
N THR A 353 19.73 -23.47 -3.28
CA THR A 353 21.17 -23.74 -3.25
C THR A 353 21.62 -24.29 -4.59
N ILE A 354 22.68 -23.70 -5.14
CA ILE A 354 23.39 -24.19 -6.31
C ILE A 354 24.64 -24.91 -5.78
N THR A 355 24.81 -26.18 -6.14
CA THR A 355 25.99 -26.95 -5.75
C THR A 355 26.96 -27.03 -6.92
N ASN A 356 28.15 -26.47 -6.72
CA ASN A 356 29.25 -26.54 -7.67
C ASN A 356 29.67 -28.00 -7.87
N ASP A 357 29.67 -28.48 -9.11
CA ASP A 357 30.13 -29.81 -9.48
C ASP A 357 31.49 -29.84 -10.21
N ASP A 358 32.10 -28.67 -10.35
CA ASP A 358 33.44 -28.49 -10.88
C ASP A 358 34.56 -29.02 -10.01
N LYS A 359 35.69 -29.24 -10.67
CA LYS A 359 36.92 -29.73 -10.05
C LYS A 359 38.08 -28.94 -10.63
N LEU A 360 39.04 -28.61 -9.77
CA LEU A 360 40.37 -28.23 -10.25
C LEU A 360 40.87 -29.37 -11.13
N THR A 361 40.96 -29.11 -12.44
CA THR A 361 41.72 -29.97 -13.33
C THR A 361 43.19 -29.79 -12.94
N PRO A 362 43.83 -30.77 -12.26
CA PRO A 362 45.23 -30.62 -11.97
C PRO A 362 45.90 -30.69 -13.34
N SER A 363 46.57 -29.63 -13.78
CA SER A 363 47.66 -29.78 -14.73
C SER A 363 48.72 -30.60 -14.01
N CYS A 364 48.60 -31.93 -13.99
CA CYS A 364 49.62 -32.78 -13.40
C CYS A 364 50.86 -32.56 -14.26
N PRO A 365 51.91 -31.89 -13.76
CA PRO A 365 53.09 -31.69 -14.57
C PRO A 365 53.66 -33.08 -14.85
N TRP A 366 53.87 -33.41 -16.12
CA TRP A 366 54.42 -34.71 -16.50
C TRP A 366 55.84 -34.91 -15.94
N VAL A 367 56.55 -33.81 -15.66
CA VAL A 367 57.89 -33.81 -15.08
C VAL A 367 58.04 -32.72 -14.01
N ALA A 368 58.91 -32.97 -13.03
CA ALA A 368 59.43 -31.95 -12.13
C ALA A 368 60.95 -31.81 -12.31
N ILE A 369 61.44 -30.57 -12.37
CA ILE A 369 62.88 -30.29 -12.39
C ILE A 369 63.45 -30.58 -11.00
N THR A 370 64.46 -31.44 -10.93
CA THR A 370 65.10 -31.86 -9.68
C THR A 370 66.44 -31.15 -9.42
N GLY A 371 66.99 -30.48 -10.43
CA GLY A 371 68.21 -29.70 -10.31
C GLY A 371 68.65 -29.04 -11.62
N ALA A 372 69.46 -27.99 -11.51
CA ALA A 372 70.14 -27.35 -12.62
C ALA A 372 71.60 -27.05 -12.21
N ASN A 373 72.53 -27.18 -13.14
CA ASN A 373 73.93 -26.79 -12.99
C ASN A 373 74.27 -25.71 -14.03
N HIS A 374 74.98 -24.68 -13.58
CA HIS A 374 75.48 -23.57 -14.41
C HIS A 374 76.92 -23.16 -14.01
N ASP A 375 77.65 -24.02 -13.30
CA ASP A 375 79.09 -23.84 -13.08
C ASP A 375 79.86 -24.95 -13.83
N GLY A 376 80.46 -24.58 -14.96
CA GLY A 376 81.09 -25.51 -15.91
C GLY A 376 80.17 -25.89 -17.07
N ALA A 377 79.89 -27.19 -17.25
CA ALA A 377 78.97 -27.65 -18.30
C ALA A 377 77.52 -27.47 -17.86
N ASP A 378 76.73 -26.78 -18.69
CA ASP A 378 75.31 -26.51 -18.44
C ASP A 378 74.47 -27.79 -18.53
N GLY A 379 73.54 -27.97 -17.60
CA GLY A 379 72.63 -29.11 -17.61
C GLY A 379 71.52 -29.04 -16.57
N PHE A 380 70.50 -29.87 -16.74
CA PHE A 380 69.40 -30.02 -15.78
C PHE A 380 69.01 -31.50 -15.63
N SER A 381 68.34 -31.81 -14.53
CA SER A 381 67.71 -33.12 -14.30
C SER A 381 66.23 -32.93 -14.03
N PHE A 382 65.44 -33.91 -14.44
CA PHE A 382 64.02 -33.98 -14.12
C PHE A 382 63.64 -35.37 -13.63
N VAL A 383 62.53 -35.47 -12.92
CA VAL A 383 61.86 -36.72 -12.59
C VAL A 383 60.53 -36.77 -13.34
N ALA A 384 60.23 -37.90 -13.97
CA ALA A 384 58.91 -38.14 -14.52
C ALA A 384 57.94 -38.37 -13.36
N LEU A 385 56.84 -37.62 -13.35
CA LEU A 385 55.80 -37.74 -12.33
C LEU A 385 54.66 -38.68 -12.79
N ASP A 386 54.71 -39.11 -14.05
CA ASP A 386 53.83 -40.10 -14.67
C ASP A 386 54.59 -40.88 -15.77
N ASP A 387 54.02 -41.97 -16.28
CA ASP A 387 54.60 -42.77 -17.35
C ASP A 387 54.68 -41.96 -18.66
N LEU A 388 55.89 -41.88 -19.25
CA LEU A 388 56.14 -41.21 -20.52
C LEU A 388 56.23 -42.22 -21.66
N THR A 389 55.47 -41.98 -22.73
CA THR A 389 55.50 -42.81 -23.95
C THR A 389 56.62 -42.40 -24.90
N ALA A 390 57.09 -43.34 -25.75
CA ALA A 390 58.18 -43.06 -26.68
C ALA A 390 57.79 -41.97 -27.70
N GLY A 391 58.56 -40.88 -27.71
CA GLY A 391 58.30 -39.72 -28.58
C GLY A 391 57.33 -38.68 -28.00
N GLN A 392 56.85 -38.87 -26.77
CA GLN A 392 56.05 -37.88 -26.06
C GLN A 392 56.90 -36.61 -25.81
N VAL A 393 56.38 -35.46 -26.23
CA VAL A 393 56.98 -34.15 -25.96
C VAL A 393 56.44 -33.65 -24.63
N VAL A 394 57.34 -33.33 -23.70
CA VAL A 394 57.04 -33.03 -22.29
C VAL A 394 57.43 -31.60 -21.95
#